data_AF-A0AA86APR6-F1
#
_entry.id   AF-A0AA86APR6-F1
#
_cell.length_a   1.000
_cell.length_b   1.000
_cell.length_c   1.000
_cell.angle_alpha   90.00
_cell.angle_beta   90.00
_cell.angle_gamma   90.00
#
_symmetry.space_group_name_H-M   'P 1'
#
loop_
_entity.id
_entity.type
_entity.pdbx_description
1 polymer ?
#
loop_
_entity_poly.entity_id
_entity_poly.type
_entity_poly.pdbx_seq_one_letter_code
_entity_poly.pdbx_strand_id
1 'polypeptide(L)'
;MNDTEILLDDALLLVEQNFYFLHMGEFLGKLTKTEDLSDRSLFVVKKYEDDKAYYFNAEIIQELLINARQTKKEDISLFEYFVEFNAFRGICMAMVESLRFESPFKIFMQKLFGEQYENFFDIVSFVRNVLSHNIHSEIRLNEKDFDGTLKRIRRMGRKADMSFAFQYSLNLPELGAPNDAYVFTCKIDFESLKEGMPFLEILTMWDLLMLSELCFNLVMTYRMKEEQRVIEQDNVLENEE
;
A
#
# COMPACT_ATOMS: atom_id res chain seq x y z
N MET A 1 25.50 -4.45 -6.96
CA MET A 1 24.49 -3.39 -6.82
C MET A 1 25.10 -2.23 -6.05
N ASN A 2 24.81 -1.00 -6.45
CA ASN A 2 25.14 0.18 -5.63
C ASN A 2 24.10 0.35 -4.49
N ASP A 3 24.41 1.17 -3.49
CA ASP A 3 23.52 1.37 -2.32
C ASP A 3 22.12 1.85 -2.69
N THR A 4 21.98 2.62 -3.79
CA THR A 4 20.68 3.11 -4.26
C THR A 4 19.83 2.01 -4.88
N GLU A 5 20.45 1.06 -5.58
CA GLU A 5 19.77 -0.13 -6.12
C GLU A 5 19.28 -1.05 -5.00
N ILE A 6 20.06 -1.22 -3.93
CA ILE A 6 19.65 -2.01 -2.76
C ILE A 6 18.44 -1.36 -2.09
N LEU A 7 18.51 -0.06 -1.81
CA LEU A 7 17.40 0.68 -1.21
C LEU A 7 16.14 0.67 -2.08
N LEU A 8 16.29 0.70 -3.40
CA LEU A 8 15.17 0.55 -4.32
C LEU A 8 14.55 -0.83 -4.19
N ASP A 9 15.34 -1.91 -4.30
CA ASP A 9 14.82 -3.27 -4.25
C ASP A 9 14.14 -3.57 -2.90
N ASP A 10 14.73 -3.12 -1.79
CA ASP A 10 14.13 -3.20 -0.46
C ASP A 10 12.76 -2.49 -0.40
N ALA A 11 12.67 -1.28 -0.96
CA ALA A 11 11.41 -0.53 -1.00
C ALA A 11 10.36 -1.25 -1.86
N LEU A 12 10.73 -1.77 -3.03
CA LEU A 12 9.81 -2.52 -3.90
C LEU A 12 9.33 -3.81 -3.21
N LEU A 13 10.24 -4.55 -2.58
CA LEU A 13 9.92 -5.76 -1.82
C LEU A 13 8.97 -5.47 -0.65
N LEU A 14 9.14 -4.34 0.04
CA LEU A 14 8.23 -3.94 1.12
C LEU A 14 6.81 -3.64 0.61
N VAL A 15 6.65 -3.08 -0.60
CA VAL A 15 5.32 -2.91 -1.22
C VAL A 15 4.65 -4.28 -1.38
N GLU A 16 5.38 -5.26 -1.92
CA GLU A 16 4.87 -6.62 -2.14
C GLU A 16 4.49 -7.32 -0.83
N GLN A 17 5.39 -7.33 0.14
CA GLN A 17 5.19 -8.00 1.42
C GLN A 17 3.99 -7.43 2.19
N ASN A 18 3.81 -6.10 2.18
CA ASN A 18 2.65 -5.48 2.82
C ASN A 18 1.34 -5.81 2.07
N PHE A 19 1.38 -5.96 0.74
CA PHE A 19 0.19 -6.36 -0.01
C PHE A 19 -0.19 -7.83 0.23
N TYR A 20 0.79 -8.73 0.36
CA TYR A 20 0.56 -10.11 0.79
C TYR A 20 0.01 -10.17 2.23
N PHE A 21 0.56 -9.36 3.13
CA PHE A 21 0.06 -9.22 4.50
C PHE A 21 -1.40 -8.73 4.52
N LEU A 22 -1.74 -7.74 3.70
CA LEU A 22 -3.12 -7.24 3.56
C LEU A 22 -4.08 -8.37 3.17
N HIS A 23 -3.75 -9.13 2.12
CA HIS A 23 -4.62 -10.21 1.63
C HIS A 23 -4.80 -11.34 2.65
N MET A 24 -3.71 -11.79 3.25
CA MET A 24 -3.77 -12.86 4.25
C MET A 24 -4.48 -12.39 5.53
N GLY A 25 -4.20 -11.16 5.97
CA GLY A 25 -4.84 -10.58 7.14
C GLY A 25 -6.34 -10.39 6.93
N GLU A 26 -6.78 -9.89 5.78
CA GLU A 26 -8.20 -9.76 5.44
C GLU A 26 -8.92 -11.10 5.38
N PHE A 27 -8.27 -12.12 4.78
CA PHE A 27 -8.81 -13.47 4.78
C PHE A 27 -9.00 -14.00 6.21
N LEU A 28 -7.98 -13.87 7.07
CA LEU A 28 -8.06 -14.31 8.46
C LEU A 28 -9.08 -13.50 9.27
N GLY A 29 -9.19 -12.19 9.04
CA GLY A 29 -10.18 -11.33 9.67
C GLY A 29 -11.60 -11.81 9.38
N LYS A 30 -11.93 -12.02 8.11
CA LYS A 30 -13.22 -12.59 7.69
C LYS A 30 -13.46 -13.97 8.27
N LEU A 31 -12.43 -14.84 8.27
CA LEU A 31 -12.52 -16.19 8.84
C LEU A 31 -12.88 -16.14 10.32
N THR A 32 -12.21 -15.28 11.10
CA THR A 32 -12.44 -15.14 12.55
C THR A 32 -13.81 -14.56 12.90
N LYS A 33 -14.45 -13.81 11.99
CA LYS A 33 -15.84 -13.36 12.15
C LYS A 33 -16.81 -14.51 11.95
N THR A 34 -16.58 -15.37 10.95
CA THR A 34 -17.54 -16.42 10.57
C THR A 34 -17.39 -17.70 11.36
N GLU A 35 -16.17 -18.05 11.77
CA GLU A 35 -15.84 -19.29 12.47
C GLU A 35 -15.44 -19.01 13.92
N ASP A 36 -15.85 -19.90 14.84
CA ASP A 36 -15.35 -19.84 16.21
C ASP A 36 -13.97 -20.50 16.30
N LEU A 37 -12.94 -19.68 16.50
CA LEU A 37 -11.56 -20.15 16.66
C LEU A 37 -11.13 -20.19 18.14
N SER A 38 -11.99 -19.76 19.06
CA SER A 38 -11.66 -19.68 20.49
C SER A 38 -11.59 -21.04 21.18
N ASP A 39 -12.23 -22.06 20.59
CA ASP A 39 -12.17 -23.45 21.06
C ASP A 39 -10.83 -24.15 20.73
N ARG A 40 -9.94 -23.49 19.98
CA ARG A 40 -8.62 -24.03 19.62
C ARG A 40 -7.58 -23.71 20.69
N SER A 41 -6.49 -24.47 20.71
CA SER A 41 -5.33 -24.14 21.54
C SER A 41 -4.75 -22.79 21.12
N LEU A 42 -4.90 -21.77 21.98
CA LEU A 42 -4.31 -20.44 21.80
C LEU A 42 -2.86 -20.36 22.28
N PHE A 43 -2.27 -21.48 22.69
CA PHE A 43 -0.86 -21.57 23.03
C PHE A 43 -0.01 -21.47 21.77
N VAL A 44 0.51 -20.27 21.51
CA VAL A 44 1.40 -19.97 20.39
C VAL A 44 2.79 -19.65 20.91
N VAL A 45 3.80 -20.34 20.39
CA VAL A 45 5.19 -20.18 20.77
C VAL A 45 6.08 -20.08 19.53
N LYS A 46 6.99 -19.11 19.53
CA LYS A 46 8.05 -19.01 18.53
C LYS A 46 9.38 -19.38 19.18
N LYS A 47 9.99 -20.45 18.68
CA LYS A 47 11.30 -20.94 19.13
C LYS A 47 12.40 -20.26 18.32
N TYR A 48 13.48 -19.91 18.99
CA TYR A 48 14.68 -19.33 18.43
C TYR A 48 15.89 -20.22 18.77
N GLU A 49 17.05 -19.85 18.25
CA GLU A 49 18.33 -20.46 18.61
C GLU A 49 18.61 -20.31 20.13
N ASP A 50 19.51 -21.15 20.66
CA ASP A 50 19.92 -21.19 22.06
C ASP A 50 18.77 -21.45 23.07
N ASP A 51 17.83 -22.33 22.73
CA ASP A 51 16.67 -22.70 23.57
C ASP A 51 15.78 -21.52 24.00
N LYS A 52 15.88 -20.37 23.31
CA LYS A 52 15.02 -19.21 23.57
C LYS A 52 13.65 -19.42 22.94
N ALA A 53 12.60 -19.09 23.68
CA ALA A 53 11.23 -19.13 23.18
C ALA A 53 10.48 -17.87 23.58
N TYR A 54 9.76 -17.30 22.60
CA TYR A 54 8.80 -16.23 22.85
C TYR A 54 7.40 -16.82 22.87
N TYR A 55 6.67 -16.58 23.96
CA TYR A 55 5.31 -17.05 24.16
C TYR A 55 4.35 -15.90 23.91
N PHE A 56 3.43 -16.08 22.98
CA PHE A 56 2.40 -15.08 22.71
C PHE A 56 1.32 -15.18 23.80
N ASN A 57 0.76 -14.04 24.19
CA ASN A 57 -0.25 -13.98 25.23
C ASN A 57 -1.61 -14.50 24.70
N ALA A 58 -2.04 -15.64 25.22
CA ALA A 58 -3.31 -16.27 24.86
C ALA A 58 -4.54 -15.42 25.20
N GLU A 59 -4.49 -14.60 26.26
CA GLU A 59 -5.60 -13.71 26.65
C GLU A 59 -5.80 -12.63 25.59
N ILE A 60 -4.71 -12.02 25.10
CA ILE A 60 -4.77 -11.04 24.01
C ILE A 60 -5.34 -11.67 22.73
N ILE A 61 -4.94 -12.90 22.41
CA ILE A 61 -5.47 -13.62 21.24
C ILE A 61 -6.98 -13.85 21.42
N GLN A 62 -7.41 -14.31 22.60
CA GLN A 62 -8.82 -14.53 22.92
C GLN A 62 -9.64 -13.24 22.80
N GLU A 63 -9.14 -12.12 23.32
CA GLU A 63 -9.81 -10.82 23.22
C GLU A 63 -10.02 -10.38 21.77
N LEU A 64 -9.02 -10.56 20.91
CA LEU A 64 -9.12 -10.23 19.48
C LEU A 64 -10.12 -11.15 18.75
N LEU A 65 -10.13 -12.44 19.08
CA LEU A 65 -11.12 -13.39 18.53
C LEU A 65 -12.55 -13.02 18.96
N ILE A 66 -12.76 -12.67 20.23
CA ILE A 66 -14.06 -12.21 20.74
C ILE A 66 -14.47 -10.92 20.04
N ASN A 67 -13.56 -9.94 19.90
CA ASN A 67 -13.83 -8.69 19.20
C ASN A 67 -14.30 -8.96 17.77
N ALA A 68 -13.55 -9.76 17.00
CA ALA A 68 -13.94 -10.11 15.64
C ALA A 68 -15.33 -10.77 15.59
N ARG A 69 -15.61 -11.75 16.45
CA ARG A 69 -16.90 -12.45 16.51
C ARG A 69 -18.08 -11.55 16.87
N GLN A 70 -17.85 -10.53 17.70
CA GLN A 70 -18.88 -9.59 18.14
C GLN A 70 -19.10 -8.45 17.13
N THR A 71 -18.10 -8.14 16.30
CA THR A 71 -18.24 -7.16 15.21
C THR A 71 -19.16 -7.69 14.12
N LYS A 72 -20.06 -6.85 13.62
CA LYS A 72 -20.95 -7.22 12.51
C LYS A 72 -20.13 -7.52 11.26
N LYS A 73 -20.70 -8.33 10.36
CA LYS A 73 -20.02 -8.76 9.15
C LYS A 73 -19.61 -7.58 8.27
N GLU A 74 -20.40 -6.52 8.26
CA GLU A 74 -20.22 -5.32 7.45
C GLU A 74 -19.29 -4.28 8.10
N ASP A 75 -19.06 -4.39 9.41
CA ASP A 75 -18.22 -3.46 10.17
C ASP A 75 -16.79 -3.98 10.26
N ILE A 76 -15.80 -3.09 10.38
CA ILE A 76 -14.39 -3.46 10.55
C ILE A 76 -14.10 -3.85 12.01
N SER A 77 -13.49 -5.01 12.23
CA SER A 77 -13.03 -5.45 13.56
C SER A 77 -11.69 -4.80 13.90
N LEU A 78 -11.27 -4.90 15.16
CA LEU A 78 -9.99 -4.35 15.60
C LEU A 78 -8.81 -4.99 14.85
N PHE A 79 -8.88 -6.29 14.59
CA PHE A 79 -7.84 -7.01 13.85
C PHE A 79 -7.76 -6.55 12.39
N GLU A 80 -8.88 -6.50 11.68
CA GLU A 80 -8.92 -6.02 10.29
C GLU A 80 -8.44 -4.57 10.20
N TYR A 81 -8.88 -3.69 11.12
CA TYR A 81 -8.39 -2.32 11.17
C TYR A 81 -6.87 -2.24 11.24
N PHE A 82 -6.23 -3.02 12.11
CA PHE A 82 -4.78 -3.03 12.19
C PHE A 82 -4.12 -3.66 10.96
N VAL A 83 -4.71 -4.69 10.36
CA VAL A 83 -4.21 -5.27 9.11
C VAL A 83 -4.22 -4.22 8.00
N GLU A 84 -5.38 -3.63 7.74
CA GLU A 84 -5.59 -2.69 6.63
C GLU A 84 -4.72 -1.46 6.78
N PHE A 85 -4.82 -0.74 7.91
CA PHE A 85 -4.11 0.53 8.06
C PHE A 85 -2.59 0.38 8.17
N ASN A 86 -2.08 -0.72 8.74
CA ASN A 86 -0.64 -0.96 8.73
C ASN A 86 -0.15 -1.35 7.33
N ALA A 87 -0.93 -2.13 6.56
CA ALA A 87 -0.58 -2.44 5.18
C ALA A 87 -0.60 -1.18 4.30
N PHE A 88 -1.65 -0.35 4.38
CA PHE A 88 -1.74 0.91 3.63
C PHE A 88 -0.56 1.83 3.95
N ARG A 89 -0.21 1.95 5.24
CA ARG A 89 0.95 2.71 5.69
C ARG A 89 2.25 2.16 5.11
N GLY A 90 2.47 0.85 5.22
CA GLY A 90 3.68 0.18 4.73
C GLY A 90 3.85 0.35 3.22
N ILE A 91 2.78 0.11 2.45
CA ILE A 91 2.77 0.25 0.99
C ILE A 91 3.05 1.69 0.57
N CYS A 92 2.32 2.67 1.12
CA CYS A 92 2.50 4.08 0.73
C CYS A 92 3.88 4.62 1.16
N MET A 93 4.39 4.20 2.32
CA MET A 93 5.74 4.56 2.75
C MET A 93 6.80 4.00 1.80
N ALA A 94 6.74 2.71 1.50
CA ALA A 94 7.68 2.06 0.61
C ALA A 94 7.63 2.63 -0.81
N MET A 95 6.42 2.91 -1.33
CA MET A 95 6.23 3.55 -2.64
C MET A 95 6.81 4.96 -2.69
N VAL A 96 6.66 5.76 -1.62
CA VAL A 96 7.26 7.11 -1.57
C VAL A 96 8.78 7.03 -1.56
N GLU A 97 9.37 6.09 -0.81
CA GLU A 97 10.83 5.91 -0.79
C GLU A 97 11.36 5.38 -2.13
N SER A 98 10.66 4.47 -2.82
CA SER A 98 11.08 3.97 -4.14
C SER A 98 11.09 5.05 -5.23
N LEU A 99 10.26 6.09 -5.07
CA LEU A 99 10.12 7.24 -5.97
C LEU A 99 10.96 8.46 -5.56
N ARG A 100 11.64 8.40 -4.41
CA ARG A 100 12.37 9.53 -3.83
C ARG A 100 13.61 9.92 -4.64
N PHE A 101 14.34 8.92 -5.13
CA PHE A 101 15.57 9.11 -5.88
C PHE A 101 15.37 8.84 -7.37
N GLU A 102 16.29 9.35 -8.19
CA GLU A 102 16.28 9.02 -9.60
C GLU A 102 16.65 7.54 -9.77
N SER A 103 15.69 6.75 -10.26
CA SER A 103 15.79 5.30 -10.32
C SER A 103 15.12 4.77 -11.58
N PRO A 104 15.50 3.57 -12.06
CA PRO A 104 14.83 2.97 -13.21
C PRO A 104 13.32 2.77 -12.98
N PHE A 105 12.92 2.46 -11.73
CA PHE A 105 11.51 2.38 -11.35
C PHE A 105 10.78 3.72 -11.47
N LYS A 106 11.39 4.82 -11.00
CA LYS A 106 10.80 6.16 -11.15
C LYS A 106 10.64 6.55 -12.63
N ILE A 107 11.64 6.24 -13.46
CA ILE A 107 11.57 6.49 -14.91
C ILE A 107 10.44 5.67 -15.55
N PHE A 108 10.27 4.40 -15.15
CA PHE A 108 9.15 3.56 -15.58
C PHE A 108 7.81 4.22 -15.22
N MET A 109 7.67 4.69 -13.99
CA MET A 109 6.46 5.33 -13.48
C MET A 109 6.12 6.64 -14.20
N GLN A 110 7.13 7.49 -14.46
CA GLN A 110 6.97 8.73 -15.21
C GLN A 110 6.52 8.47 -16.65
N LYS A 111 7.06 7.44 -17.30
CA LYS A 111 6.64 7.03 -18.65
C LYS A 111 5.21 6.49 -18.66
N LEU A 112 4.86 5.67 -17.67
CA LEU A 112 3.53 5.04 -17.60
C LEU A 112 2.43 6.07 -17.35
N PHE A 113 2.63 6.99 -16.40
CA PHE A 113 1.61 7.96 -16.01
C PHE A 113 1.64 9.26 -16.78
N GLY A 114 2.77 9.61 -17.42
CA GLY A 114 2.94 10.88 -18.11
C GLY A 114 2.61 12.07 -17.19
N GLU A 115 1.68 12.91 -17.63
CA GLU A 115 1.26 14.11 -16.89
C GLU A 115 0.61 13.80 -15.52
N GLN A 116 0.09 12.59 -15.31
CA GLN A 116 -0.53 12.18 -14.06
C GLN A 116 0.48 11.72 -12.99
N TYR A 117 1.76 11.54 -13.35
CA TYR A 117 2.79 11.02 -12.42
C TYR A 117 2.84 11.82 -11.11
N GLU A 118 2.82 13.15 -11.24
CA GLU A 118 2.89 14.05 -10.08
C GLU A 118 1.63 13.96 -9.20
N ASN A 119 0.46 13.73 -9.79
CA ASN A 119 -0.77 13.52 -9.01
C ASN A 119 -0.68 12.22 -8.21
N PHE A 120 -0.21 11.14 -8.83
CA PHE A 120 0.01 9.87 -8.13
C PHE A 120 0.98 10.03 -6.97
N PHE A 121 2.14 10.67 -7.21
CA PHE A 121 3.14 10.91 -6.18
C PHE A 121 2.59 11.74 -5.01
N ASP A 122 1.84 12.80 -5.29
CA ASP A 122 1.24 13.65 -4.26
C ASP A 122 0.18 12.89 -3.43
N ILE A 123 -0.61 11.99 -4.07
CA ILE A 123 -1.58 11.11 -3.38
C ILE A 123 -0.87 10.15 -2.42
N VAL A 124 0.11 9.36 -2.90
CA VAL A 124 0.82 8.40 -2.03
C VAL A 124 1.58 9.11 -0.91
N SER A 125 2.14 10.29 -1.18
CA SER A 125 2.82 11.11 -0.17
C SER A 125 1.86 11.62 0.90
N PHE A 126 0.67 12.07 0.50
CA PHE A 126 -0.36 12.52 1.44
C PHE A 126 -0.85 11.38 2.34
N VAL A 127 -1.21 10.22 1.76
CA VAL A 127 -1.63 9.05 2.53
C VAL A 127 -0.52 8.62 3.50
N ARG A 128 0.73 8.55 3.01
CA ARG A 128 1.89 8.23 3.86
C ARG A 128 2.00 9.18 5.05
N ASN A 129 1.84 10.48 4.86
CA ASN A 129 1.98 11.47 5.92
C ASN A 129 0.88 11.30 6.97
N VAL A 130 -0.38 11.21 6.54
CA VAL A 130 -1.53 11.02 7.43
C VAL A 130 -1.35 9.77 8.28
N LEU A 131 -1.01 8.64 7.66
CA LEU A 131 -0.86 7.35 8.35
C LEU A 131 0.44 7.24 9.17
N SER A 132 1.40 8.15 8.98
CA SER A 132 2.62 8.19 9.78
C SER A 132 2.43 8.88 11.13
N HIS A 133 1.51 9.85 11.20
CA HIS A 133 1.31 10.70 12.39
C HIS A 133 0.08 10.30 13.22
N ASN A 134 -0.80 9.46 12.68
CA ASN A 134 -2.04 9.06 13.35
C ASN A 134 -1.98 7.60 13.81
N ILE A 135 -2.32 7.38 15.08
CA ILE A 135 -2.37 6.07 15.74
C ILE A 135 -3.76 5.77 16.35
N HIS A 136 -4.76 6.60 16.04
CA HIS A 136 -6.10 6.52 16.63
C HIS A 136 -7.12 6.00 15.62
N SER A 137 -8.19 5.36 16.12
CA SER A 137 -9.27 4.78 15.32
C SER A 137 -10.06 5.82 14.50
N GLU A 138 -10.10 7.08 14.96
CA GLU A 138 -10.57 8.22 14.18
C GLU A 138 -9.37 9.01 13.66
N ILE A 139 -8.88 8.64 12.49
CA ILE A 139 -7.78 9.36 11.83
C ILE A 139 -8.30 10.74 11.38
N ARG A 140 -7.80 11.78 12.03
CA ARG A 140 -8.07 13.18 11.67
C ARG A 140 -6.80 13.83 11.15
N LEU A 141 -6.95 14.71 10.17
CA LEU A 141 -5.81 15.42 9.62
C LEU A 141 -5.16 16.35 10.64
N ASN A 142 -3.83 16.30 10.72
CA ASN A 142 -3.01 17.37 11.24
C ASN A 142 -2.56 18.27 10.08
N GLU A 143 -2.29 19.55 10.31
CA GLU A 143 -1.79 20.47 9.26
C GLU A 143 -0.54 19.92 8.56
N LYS A 144 0.35 19.29 9.32
CA LYS A 144 1.59 18.66 8.82
C LYS A 144 1.35 17.54 7.82
N ASP A 145 0.16 16.96 7.78
CA ASP A 145 -0.14 15.84 6.90
C ASP A 145 -0.27 16.27 5.44
N PHE A 146 -0.78 17.48 5.19
CA PHE A 146 -1.06 17.98 3.83
C PHE A 146 -0.29 19.24 3.43
N ASP A 147 0.17 20.08 4.38
CA ASP A 147 0.84 21.35 4.08
C ASP A 147 2.11 21.17 3.23
N GLY A 148 2.90 20.13 3.52
CA GLY A 148 4.10 19.81 2.73
C GLY A 148 3.78 19.50 1.26
N THR A 149 2.73 18.71 1.03
CA THR A 149 2.24 18.36 -0.32
C THR A 149 1.68 19.59 -1.02
N LEU A 150 0.87 20.41 -0.34
CA LEU A 150 0.31 21.63 -0.90
C LEU A 150 1.40 22.63 -1.31
N LYS A 151 2.43 22.83 -0.46
CA LYS A 151 3.60 23.67 -0.79
C LYS A 151 4.37 23.14 -2.00
N ARG A 152 4.49 21.83 -2.15
CA ARG A 152 5.11 21.21 -3.33
C ARG A 152 4.31 21.49 -4.59
N ILE A 153 3.00 21.22 -4.59
CA ILE A 153 2.09 21.49 -5.71
C ILE A 153 2.20 22.94 -6.19
N ARG A 154 2.13 23.90 -5.25
CA ARG A 154 2.24 25.33 -5.55
C ARG A 154 3.61 25.71 -6.14
N ARG A 155 4.72 25.17 -5.63
CA ARG A 155 6.06 25.41 -6.18
C ARG A 155 6.23 24.92 -7.61
N MET A 156 5.49 23.87 -7.99
CA MET A 156 5.48 23.34 -9.36
C MET A 156 4.51 24.09 -10.29
N GLY A 157 3.77 25.09 -9.79
CA GLY A 157 2.76 25.81 -10.57
C GLY A 157 1.55 24.95 -10.95
N ARG A 158 1.32 23.84 -10.27
CA ARG A 158 0.20 22.91 -10.49
C ARG A 158 -1.06 23.39 -9.76
N LYS A 159 -2.24 22.98 -10.26
CA LYS A 159 -3.51 23.18 -9.55
C LYS A 159 -3.60 22.19 -8.38
N ALA A 160 -4.12 22.69 -7.25
CA ALA A 160 -4.32 21.88 -6.04
C ALA A 160 -5.60 21.03 -6.05
N ASP A 161 -6.55 21.33 -6.95
CA ASP A 161 -7.64 20.41 -7.31
C ASP A 161 -7.06 19.34 -8.25
N MET A 162 -6.63 18.23 -7.66
CA MET A 162 -6.00 17.12 -8.36
C MET A 162 -7.00 16.03 -8.68
N SER A 163 -6.85 15.46 -9.87
CA SER A 163 -7.56 14.27 -10.32
C SER A 163 -6.58 13.23 -10.82
N PHE A 164 -6.78 11.99 -10.42
CA PHE A 164 -6.05 10.83 -10.92
C PHE A 164 -7.04 9.80 -11.43
N ALA A 165 -6.76 9.21 -12.59
CA ALA A 165 -7.54 8.12 -13.15
C ALA A 165 -6.61 7.08 -13.79
N PHE A 166 -6.85 5.81 -13.46
CA PHE A 166 -6.08 4.69 -13.96
C PHE A 166 -6.98 3.51 -14.29
N GLN A 167 -6.93 3.07 -15.55
CA GLN A 167 -7.74 1.97 -16.05
C GLN A 167 -6.83 0.76 -16.26
N TYR A 168 -7.00 -0.28 -15.43
CA TYR A 168 -6.08 -1.42 -15.39
C TYR A 168 -5.98 -2.14 -16.74
N SER A 169 -7.11 -2.39 -17.40
CA SER A 169 -7.13 -3.05 -18.71
C SER A 169 -6.41 -2.28 -19.81
N LEU A 170 -6.35 -0.94 -19.71
CA LEU A 170 -5.68 -0.09 -20.68
C LEU A 170 -4.20 0.10 -20.36
N ASN A 171 -3.89 0.31 -19.07
CA ASN A 171 -2.57 0.74 -18.63
C ASN A 171 -1.66 -0.42 -18.23
N LEU A 172 -2.20 -1.54 -17.73
CA LEU A 172 -1.48 -2.76 -17.34
C LEU A 172 -2.19 -4.02 -17.90
N PRO A 173 -2.39 -4.13 -19.22
CA PRO A 173 -3.07 -5.26 -19.83
C PRO A 173 -2.43 -6.62 -19.48
N GLU A 174 -1.13 -6.64 -19.19
CA GLU A 174 -0.37 -7.84 -18.84
C GLU A 174 -0.82 -8.54 -17.54
N LEU A 175 -1.42 -7.81 -16.59
CA LEU A 175 -1.85 -8.38 -15.31
C LEU A 175 -3.28 -8.93 -15.35
N GLY A 176 -4.07 -8.56 -16.36
CA GLY A 176 -5.51 -8.78 -16.39
C GLY A 176 -6.25 -7.88 -15.40
N ALA A 177 -7.45 -7.46 -15.77
CA ALA A 177 -8.36 -6.74 -14.89
C ALA A 177 -9.63 -7.58 -14.67
N PRO A 178 -10.31 -7.44 -13.52
CA PRO A 178 -11.59 -8.13 -13.28
C PRO A 178 -12.62 -7.88 -14.39
N ASN A 179 -12.61 -6.67 -14.97
CA ASN A 179 -13.36 -6.29 -16.17
C ASN A 179 -12.79 -4.97 -16.74
N ASP A 180 -13.27 -4.59 -17.93
CA ASP A 180 -12.81 -3.38 -18.65
C ASP A 180 -13.13 -2.06 -17.94
N ALA A 181 -14.12 -2.05 -17.06
CA ALA A 181 -14.54 -0.86 -16.30
C ALA A 181 -13.83 -0.75 -14.94
N TYR A 182 -12.90 -1.65 -14.63
CA TYR A 182 -12.18 -1.64 -13.37
C TYR A 182 -11.11 -0.54 -13.39
N VAL A 183 -11.41 0.54 -12.66
CA VAL A 183 -10.67 1.81 -12.69
C VAL A 183 -10.44 2.29 -11.26
N PHE A 184 -9.23 2.77 -10.99
CA PHE A 184 -8.97 3.60 -9.81
C PHE A 184 -9.08 5.08 -10.20
N THR A 185 -10.00 5.79 -9.58
CA THR A 185 -10.10 7.24 -9.67
C THR A 185 -9.95 7.88 -8.31
N CYS A 186 -9.20 8.96 -8.21
CA CYS A 186 -9.02 9.71 -6.97
C CYS A 186 -9.08 11.20 -7.26
N LYS A 187 -9.81 11.95 -6.43
CA LYS A 187 -9.90 13.40 -6.52
C LYS A 187 -9.67 14.02 -5.15
N ILE A 188 -8.72 14.93 -5.04
CA ILE A 188 -8.41 15.64 -3.79
C ILE A 188 -8.18 17.11 -4.12
N ASP A 189 -8.93 17.99 -3.44
CA ASP A 189 -8.66 19.42 -3.44
C ASP A 189 -7.83 19.78 -2.21
N PHE A 190 -6.51 19.91 -2.38
CA PHE A 190 -5.59 20.20 -1.29
C PHE A 190 -5.77 21.60 -0.66
N GLU A 191 -6.41 22.55 -1.37
CA GLU A 191 -6.72 23.87 -0.81
C GLU A 191 -7.94 23.81 0.14
N SER A 192 -8.79 22.79 -0.02
CA SER A 192 -9.96 22.59 0.83
C SER A 192 -9.64 21.88 2.15
N LEU A 193 -8.47 21.24 2.26
CA LEU A 193 -8.07 20.44 3.42
C LEU A 193 -7.81 21.31 4.64
N LYS A 194 -8.25 20.83 5.81
CA LYS A 194 -8.14 21.51 7.10
C LYS A 194 -7.81 20.52 8.20
N GLU A 195 -7.11 21.01 9.22
CA GLU A 195 -6.89 20.26 10.45
C GLU A 195 -8.22 19.81 11.06
N GLY A 196 -8.24 18.59 11.59
CA GLY A 196 -9.43 17.97 12.21
C GLY A 196 -10.39 17.27 11.24
N MET A 197 -10.22 17.44 9.92
CA MET A 197 -11.03 16.72 8.92
C MET A 197 -10.82 15.21 9.05
N PRO A 198 -11.90 14.40 9.05
CA PRO A 198 -11.77 12.94 9.04
C PRO A 198 -11.12 12.46 7.76
N PHE A 199 -10.06 11.65 7.88
CA PHE A 199 -9.30 11.17 6.72
C PHE A 199 -10.16 10.36 5.75
N LEU A 200 -11.05 9.51 6.28
CA LEU A 200 -11.93 8.67 5.48
C LEU A 200 -13.06 9.41 4.76
N GLU A 201 -13.29 10.69 5.06
CA GLU A 201 -14.17 11.57 4.27
C GLU A 201 -13.44 12.15 3.04
N ILE A 202 -12.11 12.08 3.01
CA ILE A 202 -11.27 12.57 1.91
C ILE A 202 -10.90 11.41 0.99
N LEU A 203 -10.43 10.30 1.58
CA LEU A 203 -10.10 9.06 0.89
C LEU A 203 -10.80 7.92 1.58
N THR A 204 -11.76 7.31 0.90
CA THR A 204 -12.53 6.20 1.44
C THR A 204 -11.66 4.95 1.59
N MET A 205 -12.16 3.96 2.34
CA MET A 205 -11.51 2.64 2.42
C MET A 205 -11.30 2.01 1.04
N TRP A 206 -12.26 2.20 0.13
CA TRP A 206 -12.14 1.77 -1.26
C TRP A 206 -10.94 2.44 -1.96
N ASP A 207 -10.77 3.75 -1.80
CA ASP A 207 -9.65 4.47 -2.43
C ASP A 207 -8.30 3.97 -1.90
N LEU A 208 -8.20 3.64 -0.61
CA LEU A 208 -6.98 3.10 0.00
C LEU A 208 -6.66 1.68 -0.49
N LEU A 209 -7.68 0.83 -0.64
CA LEU A 209 -7.52 -0.51 -1.22
C LEU A 209 -7.07 -0.42 -2.67
N MET A 210 -7.74 0.40 -3.49
CA MET A 210 -7.39 0.59 -4.90
C MET A 210 -6.00 1.21 -5.08
N LEU A 211 -5.64 2.18 -4.24
CA LEU A 211 -4.28 2.75 -4.25
C LEU A 211 -3.22 1.70 -3.90
N SER A 212 -3.51 0.84 -2.91
CA SER A 212 -2.61 -0.24 -2.49
C SER A 212 -2.43 -1.29 -3.58
N GLU A 213 -3.51 -1.69 -4.23
CA GLU A 213 -3.49 -2.60 -5.38
C GLU A 213 -2.74 -2.00 -6.57
N LEU A 214 -2.98 -0.73 -6.89
CA LEU A 214 -2.23 -0.05 -7.93
C LEU A 214 -0.73 -0.08 -7.62
N CYS A 215 -0.34 0.31 -6.41
CA CYS A 215 1.06 0.28 -5.97
C CYS A 215 1.68 -1.11 -6.18
N PHE A 216 1.02 -2.18 -5.73
CA PHE A 216 1.47 -3.55 -5.93
C PHE A 216 1.62 -3.93 -7.41
N ASN A 217 0.58 -3.68 -8.21
CA ASN A 217 0.56 -4.03 -9.63
C ASN A 217 1.63 -3.30 -10.44
N LEU A 218 1.96 -2.06 -10.08
CA LEU A 218 3.06 -1.32 -10.69
C LEU A 218 4.42 -1.97 -10.38
N VAL A 219 4.65 -2.41 -9.15
CA VAL A 219 5.87 -3.12 -8.76
C VAL A 219 5.99 -4.44 -9.52
N MET A 220 4.91 -5.25 -9.54
CA MET A 220 4.90 -6.52 -10.26
C MET A 220 5.17 -6.33 -11.75
N THR A 221 4.51 -5.36 -12.37
CA THR A 221 4.72 -5.05 -13.79
C THR A 221 6.15 -4.62 -14.08
N TYR A 222 6.72 -3.79 -13.22
CA TYR A 222 8.10 -3.37 -13.36
C TYR A 222 9.07 -4.55 -13.28
N ARG A 223 8.91 -5.43 -12.28
CA ARG A 223 9.75 -6.64 -12.15
C ARG A 223 9.64 -7.57 -13.34
N MET A 224 8.41 -7.83 -13.83
CA MET A 224 8.19 -8.63 -15.03
C MET A 224 8.93 -8.07 -16.26
N LYS A 225 8.96 -6.74 -16.41
CA LYS A 225 9.67 -6.08 -17.52
C LYS A 225 11.19 -6.15 -17.36
N GLU A 226 11.69 -6.05 -16.14
CA GLU A 226 13.13 -6.22 -15.88
C GLU A 226 13.57 -7.67 -16.13
N GLU A 227 12.79 -8.66 -15.70
CA GLU A 227 13.06 -10.08 -15.98
C GLU A 227 13.08 -10.36 -17.49
N GLN A 228 12.11 -9.82 -18.25
CA GLN A 228 12.09 -9.95 -19.71
C GLN A 228 13.32 -9.33 -20.37
N ARG A 229 13.77 -8.16 -19.91
CA ARG A 229 14.98 -7.51 -20.44
C ARG A 229 16.24 -8.33 -20.20
N VAL A 230 16.37 -8.96 -19.04
CA VAL A 230 17.51 -9.84 -18.73
C VAL A 230 17.50 -11.06 -19.66
N ILE A 231 16.34 -11.71 -19.82
CA ILE A 231 16.17 -12.85 -20.73
C ILE A 231 16.49 -12.48 -22.18
N GLU A 232 16.05 -11.31 -22.65
CA GLU A 232 16.34 -10.82 -24.00
C GLU A 232 17.84 -10.55 -24.21
N GLN A 233 18.53 -10.01 -23.20
CA GLN A 233 19.97 -9.74 -23.27
C GLN A 233 20.80 -11.04 -23.31
N ASP A 234 20.45 -12.02 -22.48
CA ASP A 234 21.13 -13.32 -22.45
C ASP A 234 20.96 -14.07 -23.78
N ASN A 235 19.75 -14.05 -24.36
CA ASN A 235 19.48 -14.66 -25.66
C ASN A 235 20.23 -13.98 -26.82
N VAL A 236 20.51 -12.67 -26.75
CA VAL A 236 21.30 -11.99 -27.78
C VAL A 236 22.76 -12.40 -27.70
N LEU A 237 23.31 -12.55 -26.49
CA LEU A 237 24.69 -13.00 -26.28
C LEU A 237 24.91 -14.45 -26.73
N GLU A 238 23.94 -15.35 -26.49
CA GLU A 238 24.01 -16.75 -26.96
C GLU A 238 23.92 -16.90 -28.49
N ASN A 239 23.34 -15.92 -29.20
CA ASN A 239 23.23 -15.94 -30.67
C ASN A 239 24.39 -15.23 -31.39
N GLU A 240 25.31 -14.61 -30.64
CA GLU A 240 26.52 -13.96 -31.16
C GLU A 240 27.80 -14.80 -30.95
N GLU A 241 27.71 -15.97 -30.29
CA GLU A 241 28.77 -17.01 -30.19
C GLU A 241 28.62 -18.13 -31.24
#